data_AF-A0A6C0PBJ5-F1
#
_entry.id   AF-A0A6C0PBJ5-F1
#
_cell.length_a   1.000
_cell.length_b   1.000
_cell.length_c   1.000
_cell.angle_alpha   90.00
_cell.angle_beta   90.00
_cell.angle_gamma   90.00
#
_symmetry.space_group_name_H-M   'P 1'
#
loop_
_entity.id
_entity.type
_entity.pdbx_description
1 polymer ?
#
loop_
_entity_poly.entity_id
_entity_poly.type
_entity_poly.pdbx_seq_one_letter_code
_entity_poly.pdbx_strand_id
1 'polypeptide(L)'
;MSDELIKAYQASGKSDDLVAAYKYFILKYYMLFRKKHIDFENYDIRQFMSCYIRNPEHVKSLRRGPKYQSAEARAAAYRMLSLIVKVFEDYDWARIPLDYRDSEIKDFIPYDDLYNELVMIFLGCAKDYVDQGAGFQRYVYKTFRYRLKHHIDAKMYDASDSSSTYSDMMQAGQRVPFVDSLMDTIENPLQLDPDIQDDLNNENWFNGYGNGDLFKDLSYMQRRVLVKYYECGYKDKDIARDIGYNPVYIGKVRRDLVEHFRDMRKRGEIKWLR
;
A
#
# COMPACT_ATOMS: atom_id res chain seq x y z
N MET A 1 -5.35 -29.49 19.92
CA MET A 1 -6.16 -28.35 19.46
C MET A 1 -5.34 -27.34 18.65
N SER A 2 -4.49 -26.48 19.24
CA SER A 2 -3.66 -25.50 18.50
C SER A 2 -2.88 -26.12 17.33
N ASP A 3 -2.15 -27.20 17.61
CA ASP A 3 -1.20 -27.75 16.64
C ASP A 3 -1.89 -28.56 15.52
N GLU A 4 -3.11 -29.04 15.77
CA GLU A 4 -3.96 -29.69 14.75
C GLU A 4 -4.51 -28.65 13.77
N LEU A 5 -4.95 -27.50 14.27
CA LEU A 5 -5.40 -26.38 13.43
C LEU A 5 -4.27 -25.85 12.54
N ILE A 6 -3.04 -25.83 13.04
CA ILE A 6 -1.87 -25.45 12.25
C ILE A 6 -1.59 -26.46 11.14
N LYS A 7 -1.59 -27.77 11.46
CA LYS A 7 -1.41 -28.81 10.44
C LYS A 7 -2.51 -28.77 9.39
N ALA A 8 -3.75 -28.54 9.80
CA ALA A 8 -4.89 -28.39 8.88
C ALA A 8 -4.73 -27.15 7.98
N TYR A 9 -4.31 -26.01 8.54
CA TYR A 9 -4.01 -24.80 7.78
C TYR A 9 -2.86 -25.00 6.79
N GLN A 10 -1.76 -25.62 7.21
CA GLN A 10 -0.60 -25.87 6.36
C GLN A 10 -0.91 -26.85 5.21
N ALA A 11 -1.79 -27.83 5.44
CA ALA A 11 -2.19 -28.81 4.43
C ALA A 11 -3.25 -28.27 3.45
N SER A 12 -4.22 -27.49 3.93
CA SER A 12 -5.40 -27.09 3.14
C SER A 12 -5.44 -25.62 2.73
N GLY A 13 -4.63 -24.77 3.35
CA GLY A 13 -4.69 -23.31 3.22
C GLY A 13 -5.87 -22.63 3.93
N LYS A 14 -6.81 -23.39 4.49
CA LYS A 14 -7.99 -22.83 5.17
C LYS A 14 -7.63 -22.29 6.56
N SER A 15 -7.85 -21.00 6.77
CA SER A 15 -7.39 -20.27 7.96
C SER A 15 -8.46 -19.96 9.00
N ASP A 16 -9.74 -20.10 8.67
CA ASP A 16 -10.86 -19.54 9.47
C ASP A 16 -10.85 -20.01 10.92
N ASP A 17 -10.76 -21.33 11.12
CA ASP A 17 -10.74 -21.93 12.46
C ASP A 17 -9.50 -21.53 13.27
N LEU A 18 -8.36 -21.40 12.59
CA LEU A 18 -7.11 -21.00 13.23
C LEU A 18 -7.14 -19.54 13.66
N VAL A 19 -7.63 -18.65 12.78
CA VAL A 19 -7.78 -17.22 13.06
C VAL A 19 -8.80 -17.03 14.19
N ALA A 20 -9.91 -17.78 14.18
CA ALA A 20 -10.89 -17.75 15.26
C ALA A 20 -10.27 -18.16 16.62
N ALA A 21 -9.48 -19.23 16.64
CA ALA A 21 -8.80 -19.71 17.85
C ALA A 21 -7.80 -18.69 18.43
N TYR A 22 -7.16 -17.88 17.57
CA TYR A 22 -6.18 -16.86 17.95
C TYR A 22 -6.73 -15.42 17.91
N LYS A 23 -8.05 -15.23 17.77
CA LYS A 23 -8.69 -13.92 17.65
C LYS A 23 -8.24 -12.94 18.73
N TYR A 24 -8.28 -13.35 20.00
CA TYR A 24 -7.87 -12.49 21.12
C TYR A 24 -6.38 -12.13 21.11
N PHE A 25 -5.53 -13.03 20.60
CA PHE A 25 -4.11 -12.76 20.43
C PHE A 25 -3.87 -11.68 19.37
N ILE A 26 -4.64 -11.68 18.28
CA ILE A 26 -4.53 -10.67 17.21
C ILE A 26 -5.14 -9.35 17.70
N LEU A 27 -6.31 -9.43 18.35
CA LEU A 27 -7.05 -8.26 18.83
C LEU A 27 -6.26 -7.38 19.79
N LYS A 28 -5.37 -7.92 20.64
CA LYS A 28 -4.57 -7.05 21.52
C LYS A 28 -3.66 -6.08 20.76
N TYR A 29 -3.08 -6.50 19.63
CA TYR A 29 -2.24 -5.63 18.79
C TYR A 29 -3.10 -4.67 17.97
N TYR A 30 -4.23 -5.17 17.47
CA TYR A 30 -5.23 -4.34 16.82
C TYR A 30 -5.68 -3.18 17.72
N MET A 31 -6.03 -3.49 18.98
CA MET A 31 -6.46 -2.49 19.95
C MET A 31 -5.34 -1.52 20.35
N LEU A 32 -4.08 -1.97 20.41
CA LEU A 32 -2.92 -1.11 20.62
C LEU A 32 -2.86 0.01 19.57
N PHE A 33 -3.01 -0.33 18.30
CA PHE A 33 -2.93 0.65 17.21
C PHE A 33 -4.20 1.47 17.09
N ARG A 34 -5.38 0.83 17.14
CA ARG A 34 -6.68 1.50 16.99
C ARG A 34 -6.96 2.49 18.10
N LYS A 35 -6.76 2.10 19.36
CA LYS A 35 -6.99 3.00 20.52
C LYS A 35 -5.81 3.92 20.82
N LYS A 36 -4.67 3.72 20.13
CA LYS A 36 -3.41 4.44 20.40
C LYS A 36 -3.01 4.39 21.88
N HIS A 37 -3.35 3.29 22.55
CA HIS A 37 -3.20 3.12 23.99
C HIS A 37 -2.35 1.88 24.30
N ILE A 38 -1.34 2.04 25.15
CA ILE A 38 -0.45 0.96 25.55
C ILE A 38 -0.96 0.34 26.85
N ASP A 39 -1.45 -0.89 26.75
CA ASP A 39 -1.68 -1.73 27.93
C ASP A 39 -0.34 -2.22 28.48
N PHE A 40 0.15 -1.54 29.52
CA PHE A 40 1.38 -1.89 30.21
C PHE A 40 1.25 -3.09 31.16
N GLU A 41 0.06 -3.63 31.41
CA GLU A 41 -0.12 -4.90 32.13
C GLU A 41 0.10 -6.09 31.20
N ASN A 42 -0.14 -5.92 29.89
CA ASN A 42 0.07 -6.96 28.89
C ASN A 42 1.55 -7.21 28.57
N TYR A 43 2.03 -8.43 28.86
CA TYR A 43 3.43 -8.80 28.61
C TYR A 43 3.84 -8.66 27.14
N ASP A 44 2.99 -9.09 26.21
CA ASP A 44 3.34 -9.14 24.78
C ASP A 44 3.47 -7.73 24.19
N ILE A 45 2.56 -6.84 24.56
CA ILE A 45 2.59 -5.43 24.16
C ILE A 45 3.87 -4.77 24.68
N ARG A 46 4.26 -5.01 25.94
CA ARG A 46 5.52 -4.49 26.48
C ARG A 46 6.75 -5.01 25.73
N GLN A 47 6.78 -6.32 25.44
CA GLN A 47 7.89 -6.90 24.68
C GLN A 47 7.98 -6.29 23.28
N PHE A 48 6.83 -6.15 22.60
CA PHE A 48 6.76 -5.53 21.29
C PHE A 48 7.24 -4.08 21.30
N MET A 49 6.73 -3.23 22.21
CA MET A 49 7.17 -1.84 22.32
C MET A 49 8.66 -1.72 22.66
N SER A 50 9.20 -2.66 23.44
CA SER A 50 10.62 -2.70 23.76
C SER A 50 11.52 -2.88 22.53
N CYS A 51 11.01 -3.44 21.43
CA CYS A 51 11.78 -3.65 20.21
C CYS A 51 12.11 -2.35 19.45
N TYR A 52 11.42 -1.25 19.77
CA TYR A 52 11.61 0.06 19.12
C TYR A 52 12.42 1.05 19.97
N ILE A 53 12.71 0.72 21.21
CA ILE A 53 13.36 1.63 22.16
C ILE A 53 14.86 1.35 22.19
N ARG A 54 15.66 2.38 21.92
CA ARG A 54 17.13 2.29 21.90
C ARG A 54 17.76 2.26 23.29
N ASN A 55 17.17 2.97 24.26
CA ASN A 55 17.74 3.06 25.61
C ASN A 55 17.59 1.71 26.36
N PRO A 56 18.68 1.04 26.75
CA PRO A 56 18.64 -0.28 27.38
C PRO A 56 17.95 -0.28 28.75
N GLU A 57 18.04 0.82 29.52
CA GLU A 57 17.37 0.93 30.82
C GLU A 57 15.84 1.03 30.64
N HIS A 58 15.38 1.77 29.64
CA HIS A 58 13.95 1.83 29.30
C HIS A 58 13.43 0.47 28.83
N VAL A 59 14.21 -0.26 28.02
CA VAL A 59 13.88 -1.62 27.57
C VAL A 59 13.76 -2.56 28.77
N LYS A 60 14.75 -2.56 29.67
CA LYS A 60 14.76 -3.38 30.88
C LYS A 60 13.57 -3.06 31.80
N SER A 61 13.28 -1.78 31.98
CA SER A 61 12.15 -1.26 32.74
C SER A 61 10.81 -1.77 32.19
N LEU A 62 10.59 -1.69 30.88
CA LEU A 62 9.38 -2.22 30.22
C LEU A 62 9.26 -3.74 30.33
N ARG A 63 10.35 -4.49 30.15
CA ARG A 63 10.31 -5.96 30.16
C ARG A 63 10.03 -6.55 31.54
N ARG A 64 10.44 -5.88 32.63
CA ARG A 64 10.27 -6.35 34.02
C ARG A 64 8.82 -6.30 34.52
N GLY A 65 7.98 -5.47 33.91
CA GLY A 65 6.56 -5.36 34.26
C GLY A 65 6.15 -3.99 34.81
N PRO A 66 4.84 -3.79 35.03
CA PRO A 66 4.23 -2.48 35.23
C PRO A 66 4.74 -1.73 36.47
N LYS A 67 5.09 -2.45 37.54
CA LYS A 67 5.63 -1.89 38.78
C LYS A 67 7.02 -1.26 38.63
N TYR A 68 7.78 -1.62 37.60
CA TYR A 68 9.16 -1.20 37.40
C TYR A 68 9.31 -0.22 36.22
N GLN A 69 8.19 0.28 35.70
CA GLN A 69 8.16 1.19 34.56
C GLN A 69 8.40 2.63 35.00
N SER A 70 9.50 3.22 34.55
CA SER A 70 9.73 4.64 34.74
C SER A 70 8.79 5.46 33.85
N ALA A 71 8.50 6.71 34.26
CA ALA A 71 7.68 7.62 33.48
C ALA A 71 8.32 7.90 32.10
N GLU A 72 9.65 7.98 32.05
CA GLU A 72 10.44 8.19 30.83
C GLU A 72 10.33 7.00 29.87
N ALA A 73 10.33 5.77 30.40
CA ALA A 73 10.15 4.56 29.61
C ALA A 73 8.74 4.50 28.99
N ARG A 74 7.70 4.88 29.74
CA ARG A 74 6.33 4.98 29.23
C ARG A 74 6.20 6.06 28.17
N ALA A 75 6.76 7.24 28.41
CA ALA A 75 6.77 8.33 27.44
C ALA A 75 7.51 7.94 26.15
N ALA A 76 8.63 7.24 26.26
CA ALA A 76 9.36 6.72 25.10
C ALA A 76 8.52 5.72 24.30
N ALA A 77 7.79 4.82 24.97
CA ALA A 77 6.91 3.87 24.32
C ALA A 77 5.75 4.58 23.58
N TYR A 78 5.10 5.57 24.20
CA TYR A 78 4.04 6.34 23.54
C TYR A 78 4.54 7.17 22.35
N ARG A 79 5.75 7.75 22.43
CA ARG A 79 6.38 8.40 21.27
C ARG A 79 6.55 7.42 20.12
N MET A 80 7.06 6.21 20.39
CA MET A 80 7.18 5.19 19.35
C MET A 80 5.83 4.73 18.81
N LEU A 81 4.83 4.53 19.67
CA LEU A 81 3.48 4.18 19.23
C LEU A 81 2.91 5.24 18.28
N SER A 82 3.11 6.52 18.58
CA SER A 82 2.65 7.61 17.70
C SER A 82 3.26 7.54 16.31
N LEU A 83 4.53 7.14 16.18
CA LEU A 83 5.20 6.95 14.90
C LEU A 83 4.68 5.72 14.17
N ILE A 84 4.49 4.61 14.89
CA ILE A 84 3.97 3.36 14.33
C ILE A 84 2.54 3.55 13.80
N VAL A 85 1.69 4.27 14.53
CA VAL A 85 0.29 4.48 14.13
C VAL A 85 0.19 5.28 12.84
N LYS A 86 1.12 6.20 12.56
CA LYS A 86 1.15 6.96 11.30
C LYS A 86 1.32 6.07 10.07
N VAL A 87 1.97 4.92 10.22
CA VAL A 87 2.13 3.93 9.15
C VAL A 87 0.78 3.37 8.67
N PHE A 88 -0.24 3.44 9.52
CA PHE A 88 -1.60 2.96 9.26
C PHE A 88 -2.60 4.11 9.18
N GLU A 89 -2.15 5.33 8.88
CA GLU A 89 -3.00 6.52 8.81
C GLU A 89 -3.97 6.46 7.62
N ASP A 90 -3.53 5.87 6.50
CA ASP A 90 -4.33 5.70 5.29
C ASP A 90 -5.35 4.55 5.37
N TYR A 91 -5.35 3.80 6.48
CA TYR A 91 -6.22 2.64 6.62
C TYR A 91 -7.64 3.11 6.94
N ASP A 92 -8.62 2.54 6.26
CA ASP A 92 -10.00 3.06 6.23
C ASP A 92 -10.82 2.80 7.51
N TRP A 93 -10.14 2.52 8.63
CA TRP A 93 -10.77 2.25 9.93
C TRP A 93 -11.51 3.47 10.52
N ALA A 94 -11.30 4.66 9.94
CA ALA A 94 -11.98 5.91 10.28
C ALA A 94 -13.30 6.14 9.52
N ARG A 95 -13.57 5.41 8.42
CA ARG A 95 -14.85 5.49 7.68
C ARG A 95 -15.92 4.53 8.16
N ILE A 96 -15.62 3.68 9.14
CA ILE A 96 -16.61 2.78 9.74
C ILE A 96 -17.62 3.63 10.57
N PRO A 97 -18.94 3.60 10.26
CA PRO A 97 -19.95 4.42 10.92
C PRO A 97 -19.97 4.30 12.46
N LEU A 98 -20.26 5.43 13.12
CA LEU A 98 -20.23 5.58 14.59
C LEU A 98 -21.17 4.61 15.33
N ASP A 99 -22.20 4.13 14.64
CA ASP A 99 -23.26 3.23 15.09
C ASP A 99 -22.77 1.81 15.37
N TYR A 100 -21.55 1.47 14.96
CA TYR A 100 -20.84 0.24 15.36
C TYR A 100 -19.90 0.41 16.58
N ARG A 101 -19.87 1.58 17.25
CA ARG A 101 -18.92 1.83 18.36
C ARG A 101 -19.24 1.12 19.67
N ASP A 102 -20.51 0.81 19.94
CA ASP A 102 -20.96 0.35 21.27
C ASP A 102 -21.37 -1.13 21.32
N SER A 103 -21.30 -1.88 20.22
CA SER A 103 -21.50 -3.33 20.30
C SER A 103 -20.21 -3.99 20.80
N GLU A 104 -20.26 -4.48 22.04
CA GLU A 104 -19.22 -5.30 22.65
C GLU A 104 -18.76 -6.42 21.69
N ILE A 105 -17.64 -6.22 20.98
CA ILE A 105 -16.76 -7.25 20.38
C ILE A 105 -17.51 -8.54 20.02
N LYS A 106 -18.53 -8.49 19.15
CA LYS A 106 -19.24 -9.72 18.77
C LYS A 106 -19.06 -10.07 17.32
N ASP A 107 -19.26 -9.12 16.42
CA ASP A 107 -19.23 -9.46 15.01
C ASP A 107 -17.90 -9.03 14.40
N PHE A 108 -17.18 -10.05 13.92
CA PHE A 108 -16.10 -10.02 12.94
C PHE A 108 -16.12 -8.71 12.12
N ILE A 109 -14.97 -8.04 11.96
CA ILE A 109 -14.85 -6.86 11.09
C ILE A 109 -14.15 -7.32 9.80
N PRO A 110 -14.89 -7.82 8.79
CA PRO A 110 -14.28 -8.41 7.58
C PRO A 110 -13.45 -7.40 6.78
N TYR A 111 -13.74 -6.11 6.96
CA TYR A 111 -13.24 -5.01 6.12
C TYR A 111 -12.30 -4.07 6.88
N ASP A 112 -11.74 -4.50 8.00
CA ASP A 112 -10.72 -3.72 8.68
C ASP A 112 -9.34 -4.12 8.17
N ASP A 113 -8.76 -3.26 7.33
CA ASP A 113 -7.44 -3.48 6.72
C ASP A 113 -6.35 -3.72 7.76
N LEU A 114 -6.43 -3.05 8.92
CA LEU A 114 -5.45 -3.23 9.99
C LEU A 114 -5.60 -4.62 10.61
N TYR A 115 -6.83 -5.06 10.86
CA TYR A 115 -7.07 -6.41 11.37
C TYR A 115 -6.62 -7.47 10.35
N ASN A 116 -7.00 -7.32 9.09
CA ASN A 116 -6.67 -8.25 8.01
C ASN A 116 -5.16 -8.35 7.81
N GLU A 117 -4.43 -7.23 7.89
CA GLU A 117 -2.98 -7.24 7.79
C GLU A 117 -2.30 -7.92 8.99
N LEU A 118 -2.81 -7.71 10.21
CA LEU A 118 -2.34 -8.44 11.38
C LEU A 118 -2.61 -9.95 11.27
N VAL A 119 -3.76 -10.34 10.69
CA VAL A 119 -4.08 -11.73 10.35
C VAL A 119 -3.06 -12.28 9.34
N MET A 120 -2.71 -11.53 8.29
CA MET A 120 -1.72 -11.96 7.30
C MET A 120 -0.34 -12.22 7.93
N ILE A 121 0.11 -11.35 8.83
CA ILE A 121 1.37 -11.56 9.57
C ILE A 121 1.30 -12.82 10.45
N PHE A 122 0.16 -13.03 11.11
CA PHE A 122 -0.08 -14.21 11.94
C PHE A 122 -0.09 -15.51 11.11
N LEU A 123 -0.77 -15.50 9.96
CA LEU A 123 -0.81 -16.62 9.03
C LEU A 123 0.56 -16.91 8.43
N GLY A 124 1.37 -15.88 8.17
CA GLY A 124 2.78 -16.05 7.83
C GLY A 124 3.55 -16.81 8.92
N CYS A 125 3.35 -16.48 10.21
CA CYS A 125 3.91 -17.27 11.31
C CYS A 125 3.42 -18.73 11.30
N ALA A 126 2.12 -18.96 11.07
CA ALA A 126 1.55 -20.29 11.03
C ALA A 126 2.10 -21.13 9.87
N LYS A 127 2.28 -20.51 8.70
CA LYS A 127 2.83 -21.16 7.50
C LYS A 127 4.28 -21.62 7.71
N ASP A 128 5.09 -20.79 8.36
CA ASP A 128 6.51 -21.07 8.58
C ASP A 128 6.80 -21.86 9.87
N TYR A 129 5.75 -22.25 10.61
CA TYR A 129 5.92 -23.04 11.82
C TYR A 129 6.34 -24.47 11.50
N VAL A 130 7.40 -24.92 12.16
CA VAL A 130 7.84 -26.31 12.18
C VAL A 130 7.78 -26.79 13.63
N ASP A 131 7.16 -27.95 13.85
CA ASP A 131 7.03 -28.50 15.20
C ASP A 131 8.40 -28.91 15.76
N GLN A 132 8.77 -28.28 16.87
CA GLN A 132 10.01 -28.52 17.62
C GLN A 132 9.71 -28.94 19.08
N GLY A 133 8.48 -29.37 19.36
CA GLY A 133 8.06 -29.88 20.68
C GLY A 133 7.64 -28.80 21.70
N ALA A 134 7.72 -27.52 21.36
CA ALA A 134 7.31 -26.40 22.22
C ALA A 134 5.87 -25.91 21.97
N GLY A 135 5.22 -26.39 20.90
CA GLY A 135 3.90 -25.98 20.46
C GLY A 135 3.86 -24.63 19.74
N PHE A 136 2.84 -24.44 18.90
CA PHE A 136 2.71 -23.22 18.08
C PHE A 136 2.48 -21.97 18.92
N GLN A 137 1.73 -22.08 20.02
CA GLN A 137 1.49 -20.95 20.93
C GLN A 137 2.80 -20.32 21.42
N ARG A 138 3.76 -21.11 21.90
CA ARG A 138 5.03 -20.56 22.38
C ARG A 138 5.84 -19.93 21.26
N TYR A 139 5.80 -20.54 20.07
CA TYR A 139 6.43 -20.00 18.87
C TYR A 139 5.84 -18.63 18.49
N VAL A 140 4.52 -18.51 18.35
CA VAL A 140 3.89 -17.27 17.88
C VAL A 140 4.09 -16.12 18.87
N TYR A 141 4.04 -16.38 20.18
CA TYR A 141 4.31 -15.37 21.21
C TYR A 141 5.75 -14.82 21.13
N LYS A 142 6.71 -15.64 20.72
CA LYS A 142 8.11 -15.23 20.54
C LYS A 142 8.33 -14.52 19.21
N THR A 143 7.79 -15.07 18.12
CA THR A 143 8.15 -14.70 16.75
C THR A 143 7.29 -13.56 16.20
N PHE A 144 6.00 -13.52 16.53
CA PHE A 144 5.04 -12.58 15.93
C PHE A 144 5.46 -11.12 16.10
N ARG A 145 5.91 -10.71 17.30
CA ARG A 145 6.34 -9.33 17.57
C ARG A 145 7.48 -8.86 16.66
N TYR A 146 8.38 -9.76 16.27
CA TYR A 146 9.51 -9.42 15.41
C TYR A 146 9.07 -9.36 13.95
N ARG A 147 8.15 -10.23 13.51
CA ARG A 147 7.56 -10.13 12.17
C ARG A 147 6.73 -8.87 12.02
N LEU A 148 5.90 -8.56 13.01
CA LEU A 148 5.14 -7.32 13.05
C LEU A 148 6.07 -6.10 13.02
N LYS A 149 7.17 -6.14 13.78
CA LYS A 149 8.17 -5.07 13.70
C LYS A 149 8.77 -4.93 12.31
N HIS A 150 9.25 -6.03 11.73
CA HIS A 150 9.85 -6.00 10.39
C HIS A 150 8.87 -5.46 9.35
N HIS A 151 7.60 -5.86 9.43
CA HIS A 151 6.53 -5.38 8.56
C HIS A 151 6.31 -3.87 8.69
N ILE A 152 6.25 -3.36 9.92
CA ILE A 152 6.11 -1.93 10.19
C ILE A 152 7.35 -1.15 9.75
N ASP A 153 8.56 -1.66 10.02
CA ASP A 153 9.81 -1.01 9.61
C ASP A 153 9.87 -0.88 8.07
N ALA A 154 9.45 -1.91 7.33
CA ALA A 154 9.40 -1.89 5.88
C ALA A 154 8.47 -0.78 5.38
N LYS A 155 7.25 -0.68 5.92
CA LYS A 155 6.34 0.41 5.58
C LYS A 155 6.84 1.79 6.02
N MET A 156 7.52 1.89 7.16
CA MET A 156 8.15 3.15 7.58
C MET A 156 9.22 3.61 6.58
N TYR A 157 9.98 2.65 6.03
CA TYR A 157 10.97 2.93 5.00
C TYR A 157 10.29 3.39 3.70
N ASP A 158 9.27 2.69 3.22
CA ASP A 158 8.52 3.05 2.01
C ASP A 158 7.84 4.43 2.15
N ALA A 159 7.28 4.72 3.33
CA ALA A 159 6.71 6.04 3.66
C ALA A 159 7.78 7.15 3.70
N SER A 160 9.03 6.81 4.04
CA SER A 160 10.14 7.77 4.01
C SER A 160 10.70 7.99 2.61
N ASP A 161 10.66 6.98 1.74
CA ASP A 161 11.11 7.09 0.35
C ASP A 161 10.12 7.91 -0.50
N SER A 162 8.83 7.73 -0.24
CA SER A 162 7.74 8.58 -0.79
C SER A 162 7.74 10.02 -0.24
N SER A 163 8.51 10.29 0.84
CA SER A 163 8.80 11.66 1.30
C SER A 163 9.89 12.36 0.49
N SER A 164 10.38 11.73 -0.58
CA SER A 164 10.92 12.45 -1.75
C SER A 164 9.77 13.18 -2.47
N THR A 165 9.08 14.06 -1.74
CA THR A 165 8.18 15.03 -2.34
C THR A 165 9.03 15.85 -3.30
N TYR A 166 8.72 15.72 -4.59
CA TYR A 166 9.16 16.68 -5.58
C TYR A 166 8.72 18.07 -5.08
N SER A 167 9.65 18.81 -4.48
CA SER A 167 9.45 20.24 -4.24
C SER A 167 9.57 20.90 -5.58
N ASP A 168 8.42 21.18 -6.20
CA ASP A 168 8.37 22.03 -7.37
C ASP A 168 8.95 23.39 -6.99
N MET A 169 10.15 23.67 -7.47
CA MET A 169 10.88 24.92 -7.20
C MET A 169 10.12 26.16 -7.69
N MET A 170 9.04 25.98 -8.47
CA MET A 170 8.20 27.07 -9.00
C MET A 170 7.10 27.57 -8.04
N GLN A 171 6.81 26.89 -6.92
CA GLN A 171 5.76 27.32 -5.97
C GLN A 171 6.26 27.77 -4.59
N ALA A 172 7.54 28.15 -4.45
CA ALA A 172 8.13 28.58 -3.18
C ALA A 172 7.64 29.95 -2.64
N GLY A 173 6.54 30.52 -3.14
CA GLY A 173 6.19 31.93 -2.91
C GLY A 173 4.76 32.28 -2.52
N GLN A 174 3.76 31.40 -2.64
CA GLN A 174 2.37 31.75 -2.33
C GLN A 174 1.76 30.83 -1.28
N ARG A 175 1.72 31.33 -0.03
CA ARG A 175 0.82 30.80 0.99
C ARG A 175 -0.59 31.32 0.69
N VAL A 176 -1.34 30.58 -0.10
CA VAL A 176 -2.80 30.75 -0.14
C VAL A 176 -3.39 29.90 1.00
N PRO A 177 -4.27 30.43 1.85
CA PRO A 177 -4.92 29.63 2.90
C PRO A 177 -5.67 28.45 2.27
N PHE A 178 -5.30 27.23 2.66
CA PHE A 178 -5.82 25.95 2.17
C PHE A 178 -7.36 25.82 2.24
N VAL A 179 -8.01 26.64 3.07
CA VAL A 179 -9.44 26.52 3.37
C VAL A 179 -10.33 27.14 2.28
N ASP A 180 -9.87 28.18 1.57
CA ASP A 180 -10.69 28.85 0.57
C ASP A 180 -10.62 28.19 -0.81
N SER A 181 -9.52 27.50 -1.14
CA SER A 181 -9.40 26.77 -2.42
C SER A 181 -10.15 25.43 -2.42
N LEU A 182 -10.43 24.84 -1.25
CA LEU A 182 -11.10 23.54 -1.17
C LEU A 182 -12.62 23.66 -1.37
N MET A 183 -13.23 24.80 -1.04
CA MET A 183 -14.67 24.99 -1.14
C MET A 183 -15.16 25.09 -2.59
N ASP A 184 -14.37 25.64 -3.50
CA ASP A 184 -14.72 25.75 -4.93
C ASP A 184 -14.52 24.45 -5.72
N THR A 185 -13.87 23.43 -5.14
CA THR A 185 -13.58 22.17 -5.85
C THR A 185 -14.57 21.03 -5.48
N ILE A 186 -15.51 21.27 -4.56
CA ILE A 186 -16.42 20.25 -4.02
C ILE A 186 -17.66 20.00 -4.91
N GLU A 187 -17.88 20.77 -5.98
CA GLU A 187 -19.08 20.60 -6.81
C GLU A 187 -19.01 19.53 -7.91
N ASN A 188 -17.92 18.78 -8.06
CA ASN A 188 -17.92 17.58 -8.93
C ASN A 188 -16.89 16.51 -8.50
N PRO A 189 -17.28 15.54 -7.66
CA PRO A 189 -16.46 14.37 -7.38
C PRO A 189 -16.66 13.34 -8.50
N LEU A 190 -16.05 13.57 -9.66
CA LEU A 190 -16.00 12.56 -10.71
C LEU A 190 -14.55 12.21 -11.03
N GLN A 191 -14.20 10.99 -10.58
CA GLN A 191 -13.29 10.06 -11.25
C GLN A 191 -11.87 10.60 -11.53
N LEU A 192 -11.00 10.50 -10.52
CA LEU A 192 -9.59 10.27 -10.77
C LEU A 192 -9.28 8.84 -10.35
N ASP A 193 -9.41 7.94 -11.33
CA ASP A 193 -8.90 6.58 -11.23
C ASP A 193 -7.36 6.67 -11.28
N PRO A 194 -6.63 6.17 -10.26
CA PRO A 194 -5.18 6.24 -10.22
C PRO A 194 -4.48 5.38 -11.30
N ASP A 195 -5.23 4.54 -12.03
CA ASP A 195 -4.73 3.73 -13.15
C ASP A 195 -4.55 4.53 -14.46
N ILE A 196 -4.96 5.81 -14.52
CA ILE A 196 -4.88 6.61 -15.77
C ILE A 196 -3.43 6.86 -16.22
N GLN A 197 -2.43 6.83 -15.34
CA GLN A 197 -1.05 7.13 -15.76
C GLN A 197 -0.39 6.05 -16.63
N ASP A 198 -0.86 4.79 -16.55
CA ASP A 198 -0.29 3.68 -17.33
C ASP A 198 -1.16 3.27 -18.55
N ASP A 199 -2.37 3.83 -18.70
CA ASP A 199 -3.21 3.59 -19.89
C ASP A 199 -2.79 4.52 -21.04
N LEU A 200 -2.07 3.99 -22.03
CA LEU A 200 -1.71 4.72 -23.26
C LEU A 200 -2.95 5.12 -24.09
N ASN A 201 -4.11 4.53 -23.83
CA ASN A 201 -5.38 4.88 -24.46
C ASN A 201 -6.17 5.97 -23.69
N ASN A 202 -5.46 6.86 -22.98
CA ASN A 202 -6.04 8.06 -22.37
C ASN A 202 -5.84 9.33 -23.24
N GLU A 203 -6.66 10.37 -23.00
CA GLU A 203 -6.57 11.63 -23.76
C GLU A 203 -5.29 12.43 -23.47
N ASN A 204 -4.74 12.30 -22.27
CA ASN A 204 -3.52 13.00 -21.85
C ASN A 204 -2.31 12.57 -22.69
N TRP A 205 -2.17 11.27 -22.94
CA TRP A 205 -1.14 10.66 -23.76
C TRP A 205 -1.26 11.04 -25.23
N PHE A 206 -2.49 11.06 -25.76
CA PHE A 206 -2.73 11.54 -27.12
C PHE A 206 -2.35 13.02 -27.27
N ASN A 207 -2.63 13.84 -26.26
CA ASN A 207 -2.25 15.25 -26.23
C ASN A 207 -0.74 15.47 -26.00
N GLY A 208 0.00 14.45 -25.58
CA GLY A 208 1.46 14.51 -25.42
C GLY A 208 1.93 14.68 -23.98
N TYR A 209 1.02 14.65 -23.02
CA TYR A 209 1.35 14.75 -21.59
C TYR A 209 1.86 13.38 -21.10
N GLY A 210 3.04 13.37 -20.49
CA GLY A 210 3.69 12.15 -19.99
C GLY A 210 4.45 11.36 -21.06
N ASN A 211 4.48 11.82 -22.31
CA ASN A 211 5.15 11.11 -23.39
C ASN A 211 6.66 11.13 -23.21
N GLY A 212 7.28 9.94 -23.17
CA GLY A 212 8.72 9.82 -23.21
C GLY A 212 9.33 10.42 -24.49
N ASP A 213 10.63 10.68 -24.46
CA ASP A 213 11.39 11.30 -25.57
C ASP A 213 11.18 10.63 -26.94
N LEU A 214 10.80 9.35 -26.94
CA LEU A 214 10.54 8.54 -28.13
C LEU A 214 9.29 9.00 -28.91
N PHE A 215 8.29 9.58 -28.24
CA PHE A 215 6.97 9.88 -28.83
C PHE A 215 6.64 11.38 -28.87
N LYS A 216 7.60 12.23 -28.47
CA LYS A 216 7.40 13.68 -28.39
C LYS A 216 7.09 14.30 -29.76
N ASP A 217 7.72 13.80 -30.81
CA ASP A 217 7.60 14.34 -32.17
C ASP A 217 6.34 13.87 -32.90
N LEU A 218 5.57 12.95 -32.31
CA LEU A 218 4.33 12.46 -32.91
C LEU A 218 3.19 13.45 -32.70
N SER A 219 2.35 13.64 -33.72
CA SER A 219 1.08 14.35 -33.58
C SER A 219 0.05 13.54 -32.79
N TYR A 220 -0.99 14.22 -32.28
CA TYR A 220 -2.16 13.59 -31.64
C TYR A 220 -2.71 12.42 -32.48
N MET A 221 -2.88 12.65 -33.79
CA MET A 221 -3.42 11.65 -34.71
C MET A 221 -2.50 10.43 -34.85
N GLN A 222 -1.19 10.65 -34.93
CA GLN A 222 -0.20 9.58 -35.01
C GLN A 222 -0.18 8.73 -33.73
N ARG A 223 -0.24 9.36 -32.55
CA ARG A 223 -0.28 8.65 -31.26
C ARG A 223 -1.55 7.81 -31.13
N ARG A 224 -2.70 8.37 -31.50
CA ARG A 224 -3.99 7.66 -31.47
C ARG A 224 -4.00 6.45 -32.41
N VAL A 225 -3.47 6.59 -33.62
CA VAL A 225 -3.33 5.45 -34.57
C VAL A 225 -2.36 4.39 -34.01
N LEU A 226 -1.25 4.81 -33.41
CA LEU A 226 -0.26 3.91 -32.82
C LEU A 226 -0.88 3.04 -31.71
N VAL A 227 -1.56 3.65 -30.75
CA VAL A 227 -2.22 2.96 -29.63
C VAL A 227 -3.31 2.02 -30.12
N LYS A 228 -4.26 2.52 -30.94
CA LYS A 228 -5.37 1.68 -31.43
C LYS A 228 -4.89 0.49 -32.26
N TYR A 229 -3.83 0.64 -33.04
CA TYR A 229 -3.33 -0.43 -33.90
C TYR A 229 -2.48 -1.46 -33.12
N TYR A 230 -1.52 -1.01 -32.31
CA TYR A 230 -0.52 -1.88 -31.69
C TYR A 230 -0.93 -2.41 -30.31
N GLU A 231 -1.71 -1.65 -29.56
CA GLU A 231 -2.15 -2.04 -28.21
C GLU A 231 -3.57 -2.62 -28.24
N CYS A 232 -4.52 -1.92 -28.87
CA CYS A 232 -5.91 -2.41 -28.94
C CYS A 232 -6.14 -3.47 -30.05
N GLY A 233 -5.17 -3.68 -30.95
CA GLY A 233 -5.25 -4.67 -32.03
C GLY A 233 -6.25 -4.36 -33.15
N TYR A 234 -6.63 -3.09 -33.33
CA TYR A 234 -7.61 -2.70 -34.36
C TYR A 234 -7.01 -2.72 -35.76
N LYS A 235 -7.83 -3.03 -36.77
CA LYS A 235 -7.42 -2.90 -38.17
C LYS A 235 -7.62 -1.48 -38.67
N ASP A 236 -6.90 -1.08 -39.72
CA ASP A 236 -6.98 0.26 -40.32
C ASP A 236 -8.44 0.70 -40.62
N LYS A 237 -9.33 -0.24 -40.99
CA LYS A 237 -10.76 0.01 -41.22
C LYS A 237 -11.56 0.31 -39.95
N ASP A 238 -11.21 -0.34 -38.84
CA ASP A 238 -11.89 -0.18 -37.56
C ASP A 238 -11.45 1.14 -36.90
N ILE A 239 -10.16 1.46 -36.99
CA ILE A 239 -9.61 2.77 -36.57
C ILE A 239 -10.23 3.91 -37.38
N ALA A 240 -10.36 3.74 -38.70
CA ALA A 240 -11.01 4.72 -39.55
C ALA A 240 -12.48 4.98 -39.16
N ARG A 241 -13.20 3.93 -38.78
CA ARG A 241 -14.57 4.04 -38.27
C ARG A 241 -14.62 4.76 -36.92
N ASP A 242 -13.68 4.48 -36.03
CA ASP A 242 -13.59 5.10 -34.69
C ASP A 242 -13.28 6.61 -34.77
N ILE A 243 -12.31 7.00 -35.59
CA ILE A 243 -11.82 8.39 -35.64
C ILE A 243 -12.57 9.21 -36.71
N GLY A 244 -13.35 8.58 -37.59
CA GLY A 244 -14.10 9.26 -38.65
C GLY A 244 -13.25 9.67 -39.86
N TYR A 245 -12.18 8.93 -40.16
CA TYR A 245 -11.29 9.19 -41.31
C TYR A 245 -11.38 8.09 -42.36
N ASN A 246 -10.81 8.33 -43.54
CA ASN A 246 -10.72 7.30 -44.57
C ASN A 246 -9.69 6.21 -44.17
N PRO A 247 -10.01 4.90 -44.29
CA PRO A 247 -9.05 3.81 -44.03
C PRO A 247 -7.71 3.94 -44.74
N VAL A 248 -7.70 4.50 -45.96
CA VAL A 248 -6.47 4.74 -46.73
C VAL A 248 -5.58 5.77 -46.06
N TYR A 249 -6.18 6.81 -45.46
CA TYR A 249 -5.44 7.83 -44.71
C TYR A 249 -4.83 7.24 -43.44
N ILE A 250 -5.59 6.45 -42.67
CA ILE A 250 -5.05 5.73 -41.49
C ILE A 250 -3.89 4.82 -41.87
N GLY A 251 -4.03 4.06 -42.96
CA GLY A 251 -2.96 3.21 -43.47
C GLY A 251 -1.71 4.00 -43.90
N LYS A 252 -1.87 5.22 -44.43
CA LYS A 252 -0.75 6.13 -44.71
C LYS A 252 -0.07 6.58 -43.41
N VAL A 253 -0.83 7.11 -42.45
CA VAL A 253 -0.31 7.57 -41.14
C VAL A 253 0.48 6.45 -40.46
N ARG A 254 -0.02 5.21 -40.50
CA ARG A 254 0.67 4.05 -39.93
C ARG A 254 2.00 3.73 -40.64
N ARG A 255 2.05 3.83 -41.98
CA ARG A 255 3.31 3.65 -42.72
C ARG A 255 4.32 4.74 -42.39
N ASP A 256 3.87 5.98 -42.32
CA ASP A 256 4.72 7.13 -41.98
C ASP A 256 5.30 6.97 -40.56
N LEU A 257 4.52 6.45 -39.60
CA LEU A 257 5.00 6.08 -38.26
C LEU A 257 6.09 5.01 -38.28
N VAL A 258 5.88 3.94 -39.06
CA VAL A 258 6.87 2.86 -39.19
C VAL A 258 8.18 3.37 -39.80
N GLU A 259 8.09 4.24 -40.81
CA GLU A 259 9.25 4.87 -41.43
C GLU A 259 9.97 5.80 -40.46
N HIS A 260 9.23 6.63 -39.72
CA HIS A 260 9.75 7.51 -38.68
C HIS A 260 10.60 6.75 -37.65
N PHE A 261 10.07 5.66 -37.06
CA PHE A 261 10.83 4.87 -36.09
C PHE A 261 12.00 4.10 -36.70
N ARG A 262 11.91 3.69 -37.98
CA ARG A 262 13.05 3.09 -38.70
C ARG A 262 14.18 4.09 -38.90
N ASP A 263 13.86 5.34 -39.19
CA ASP A 263 14.86 6.38 -39.36
C ASP A 263 15.48 6.81 -38.03
N MET A 264 14.69 6.92 -36.96
CA MET A 264 15.23 7.09 -35.60
C MET A 264 16.20 5.97 -35.22
N ARG A 265 15.89 4.72 -35.60
CA ARG A 265 16.80 3.58 -35.42
C ARG A 265 18.09 3.74 -36.21
N LYS A 266 18.02 4.14 -37.49
CA LYS A 266 19.22 4.39 -38.32
C LYS A 266 20.11 5.51 -37.76
N ARG A 267 19.51 6.54 -37.16
CA ARG A 267 20.22 7.64 -36.49
C ARG A 267 20.82 7.25 -35.14
N GLY A 268 20.52 6.05 -34.63
CA GLY A 268 21.05 5.54 -33.36
C GLY A 268 20.33 6.06 -32.11
N GLU A 269 19.17 6.70 -32.28
CA GLU A 269 18.35 7.25 -31.19
C GLU A 269 17.62 6.14 -30.43
N ILE A 270 17.35 5.00 -31.08
CA ILE A 270 16.69 3.84 -30.48
C ILE A 270 17.70 2.68 -30.42
N LYS A 271 18.27 2.41 -29.23
CA LYS A 271 19.27 1.34 -29.00
C LYS A 271 18.69 -0.05 -28.72
N TRP A 272 17.38 -0.18 -28.47
CA TRP A 272 16.79 -1.34 -27.78
C TRP A 272 15.91 -2.28 -28.61
N LEU A 273 16.11 -2.37 -29.93
CA LEU A 273 15.50 -3.44 -30.75
C LEU A 273 16.61 -4.28 -31.38
N ARG A 274 17.05 -5.31 -30.62
CA ARG A 274 17.63 -6.53 -31.19
C ARG A 274 16.51 -7.56 -31.31
#